data_AF-A0A8C8GPB1-F1
#
_entry.id   AF-A0A8C8GPB1-F1
#
_cell.length_a   1.000
_cell.length_b   1.000
_cell.length_c   1.000
_cell.angle_alpha   90.00
_cell.angle_beta   90.00
_cell.angle_gamma   90.00
#
_symmetry.space_group_name_H-M   'P 1'
#
loop_
_entity.id
_entity.type
_entity.pdbx_description
1 polymer ?
#
loop_
_entity_poly.entity_id
_entity_poly.type
_entity_poly.pdbx_seq_one_letter_code
_entity_poly.pdbx_strand_id
1 'polypeptide(L)'
;MAGAIIENMSTKKLVIVGVILLLFQAFSFMVGGLIAPSPTTAVHYLATKCVDAVKGHQSGRWFMPWGPNQCDKIQDFDEAMSKKIEANDIVFAVHIPLPNKEMSPWFQFMLVILQFDIAFKMYNQIVATIDVGVAYRDDMLGEWTEMAHSIERRKLSCNFTTTKTYENEGRYYECDLLPFMELGNVAHKYYLLNIRLPVSERNKINVGIGEIKDIRLVGIHQNGGFTKVWFAMKTFLTPSILIILVWYWRRITLMTRPPVLLEKVIFALGLCMTFINIPVEWFSVGFNWTWMLLFGDIRQGIFYAMLLSFWIIFCGEHLMDQMERNRFSIYWKQVGPIVFGSFCLFIFDMCERGVQLKNPFYSIWASDVGTELAKLLLNHCFTSLPLPHSPVQWEKKIPLRS
;
A
#
# COMPACT_ATOMS: atom_id res chain seq x y z
N MET A 1 -41.04 30.33 -1.15
CA MET A 1 -40.23 29.09 -1.13
C MET A 1 -38.77 29.50 -1.25
N ALA A 2 -37.99 29.44 -0.17
CA ALA A 2 -36.56 29.77 -0.25
C ALA A 2 -35.85 28.58 -0.90
N GLY A 3 -35.55 28.68 -2.20
CA GLY A 3 -34.79 27.66 -2.93
C GLY A 3 -33.39 27.45 -2.34
N ALA A 4 -32.72 26.38 -2.76
CA ALA A 4 -31.32 26.16 -2.40
C ALA A 4 -30.44 27.34 -2.85
N ILE A 5 -29.25 27.53 -2.26
CA ILE A 5 -28.35 28.63 -2.65
C ILE A 5 -28.04 28.57 -4.15
N ILE A 6 -27.88 27.37 -4.69
CA ILE A 6 -27.63 27.14 -6.12
C ILE A 6 -28.79 27.60 -7.01
N GLU A 7 -30.02 27.52 -6.54
CA GLU A 7 -31.22 27.94 -7.29
C GLU A 7 -31.40 29.47 -7.27
N ASN A 8 -30.93 30.14 -6.20
CA ASN A 8 -31.07 31.59 -6.03
C ASN A 8 -29.84 32.39 -6.50
N MET A 9 -28.77 31.73 -6.93
CA MET A 9 -27.55 32.41 -7.40
C MET A 9 -27.69 32.86 -8.86
N SER A 10 -27.44 34.15 -9.10
CA SER A 10 -27.27 34.68 -10.47
C SER A 10 -26.08 34.03 -11.18
N THR A 11 -26.13 33.90 -12.50
CA THR A 11 -25.03 33.39 -13.33
C THR A 11 -23.69 34.09 -13.06
N LYS A 12 -23.69 35.42 -12.83
CA LYS A 12 -22.48 36.18 -12.49
C LYS A 12 -21.82 35.68 -11.20
N LYS A 13 -22.60 35.45 -10.14
CA LYS A 13 -22.11 34.92 -8.86
C LYS A 13 -21.59 33.49 -9.01
N LEU A 14 -22.30 32.65 -9.77
CA LEU A 14 -21.87 31.27 -10.05
C LEU A 14 -20.52 31.24 -10.77
N VAL A 15 -20.34 32.07 -11.80
CA VAL A 15 -19.07 32.20 -12.53
C VAL A 15 -17.95 32.68 -11.61
N ILE A 16 -18.20 33.68 -10.75
CA ILE A 16 -17.19 34.17 -9.80
C ILE A 16 -16.74 33.05 -8.86
N VAL A 17 -17.67 32.29 -8.27
CA VAL A 17 -17.34 31.15 -7.40
C VAL A 17 -16.57 30.07 -8.18
N GLY A 18 -16.99 29.76 -9.41
CA GLY A 18 -16.31 28.81 -10.28
C GLY A 18 -14.86 29.21 -10.58
N VAL A 19 -14.61 30.49 -10.90
CA VAL A 19 -13.26 31.01 -11.14
C VAL A 19 -12.42 30.95 -9.87
N ILE A 20 -12.98 31.30 -8.70
CA ILE A 20 -12.25 31.18 -7.42
C ILE A 20 -11.84 29.73 -7.17
N LEU A 21 -12.75 28.77 -7.33
CA LEU A 21 -12.44 27.35 -7.17
C LEU A 21 -11.39 26.86 -8.17
N LEU A 22 -11.44 27.33 -9.42
CA LEU A 22 -10.45 27.02 -10.44
C LEU A 22 -9.07 27.56 -10.06
N LEU A 23 -8.99 28.78 -9.52
CA LEU A 23 -7.73 29.35 -9.02
C LEU A 23 -7.17 28.55 -7.84
N PHE A 24 -8.01 28.11 -6.89
CA PHE A 24 -7.59 27.22 -5.81
C PHE A 24 -7.09 25.86 -6.32
N GLN A 25 -7.74 25.31 -7.35
CA GLN A 25 -7.30 24.07 -7.99
C GLN A 25 -5.96 24.23 -8.69
N ALA A 26 -5.78 25.33 -9.45
CA ALA A 26 -4.51 25.65 -10.11
C ALA A 26 -3.38 25.87 -9.09
N PHE A 27 -3.67 26.55 -7.99
CA PHE A 27 -2.72 26.69 -6.88
C PHE A 27 -2.34 25.33 -6.29
N SER A 28 -3.30 24.43 -6.07
CA SER A 28 -3.03 23.08 -5.55
C SER A 28 -2.14 22.27 -6.49
N PHE A 29 -2.36 22.37 -7.81
CA PHE A 29 -1.47 21.76 -8.81
C PHE A 29 -0.07 22.37 -8.79
N MET A 30 0.05 23.68 -8.63
CA MET A 30 1.33 24.36 -8.54
C MET A 30 2.12 23.94 -7.29
N VAL A 31 1.45 23.77 -6.15
CA VAL A 31 2.07 23.24 -4.93
C VAL A 31 2.59 21.82 -5.15
N GLY A 32 1.78 20.95 -5.77
CA GLY A 32 2.20 19.57 -6.08
C GLY A 32 3.32 19.48 -7.12
N GLY A 33 3.32 20.35 -8.14
CA GLY A 33 4.27 20.30 -9.25
C GLY A 33 5.57 21.05 -9.03
N LEU A 34 5.56 22.17 -8.28
CA LEU A 34 6.74 23.03 -8.10
C LEU A 34 7.37 22.92 -6.71
N ILE A 35 6.63 22.50 -5.68
CA ILE A 35 7.11 22.50 -4.29
C ILE A 35 7.35 21.06 -3.82
N ALA A 36 6.41 20.15 -4.06
CA ALA A 36 6.55 18.78 -3.60
C ALA A 36 7.54 18.00 -4.49
N PRO A 37 8.52 17.28 -3.91
CA PRO A 37 9.33 16.34 -4.67
C PRO A 37 8.51 15.09 -5.04
N SER A 38 9.13 14.15 -5.75
CA SER A 38 8.48 12.88 -6.09
C SER A 38 7.92 12.19 -4.84
N PRO A 39 6.71 11.60 -4.90
CA PRO A 39 6.03 11.02 -3.73
C PRO A 39 6.84 9.91 -3.05
N THR A 40 7.50 9.08 -3.85
CA THR A 40 8.30 7.95 -3.39
C THR A 40 9.70 8.01 -3.98
N THR A 41 10.63 7.29 -3.34
CA THR A 41 11.98 7.04 -3.86
C THR A 41 12.25 5.55 -3.74
N ALA A 42 12.76 4.96 -4.82
CA ALA A 42 13.18 3.56 -4.84
C ALA A 42 14.71 3.51 -4.81
N VAL A 43 15.27 2.76 -3.86
CA VAL A 43 16.71 2.58 -3.69
C VAL A 43 17.03 1.10 -3.84
N HIS A 44 17.97 0.78 -4.71
CA HIS A 44 18.44 -0.57 -4.94
C HIS A 44 19.57 -0.92 -3.98
N TYR A 45 19.48 -2.11 -3.38
CA TYR A 45 20.46 -2.68 -2.48
C TYR A 45 20.90 -4.03 -3.02
N LEU A 46 22.21 -4.29 -2.98
CA LEU A 46 22.78 -5.61 -3.22
C LEU A 46 23.12 -6.21 -1.86
N ALA A 47 22.60 -7.41 -1.58
CA ALA A 47 22.88 -8.07 -0.33
C ALA A 47 24.34 -8.55 -0.26
N THR A 48 25.02 -8.24 0.83
CA THR A 48 26.39 -8.69 1.06
C THR A 48 26.36 -10.09 1.64
N LYS A 49 27.10 -11.02 1.03
CA LYS A 49 27.22 -12.41 1.49
C LYS A 49 28.22 -12.46 2.66
N CYS A 50 27.71 -12.59 3.87
CA CYS A 50 28.47 -12.73 5.10
C CYS A 50 28.57 -14.21 5.51
N VAL A 51 29.65 -14.57 6.19
CA VAL A 51 29.88 -15.94 6.70
C VAL A 51 29.69 -16.01 8.22
N ASP A 52 28.88 -16.95 8.69
CA ASP A 52 28.71 -17.29 10.09
C ASP A 52 29.67 -18.44 10.48
N ALA A 53 30.89 -18.09 10.89
CA ALA A 53 31.94 -19.07 11.17
C ALA A 53 31.78 -19.83 12.51
N VAL A 54 30.80 -19.47 13.35
CA VAL A 54 30.68 -20.02 14.72
C VAL A 54 29.71 -21.19 14.74
N LYS A 55 30.21 -22.37 15.14
CA LYS A 55 29.40 -23.59 15.29
C LYS A 55 28.38 -23.41 16.42
N GLY A 56 27.11 -23.38 16.04
CA GLY A 56 25.97 -23.16 16.93
C GLY A 56 25.36 -21.80 16.67
N HIS A 57 24.56 -21.70 15.60
CA HIS A 57 23.82 -20.51 15.17
C HIS A 57 23.25 -19.76 16.39
N GLN A 58 23.98 -18.75 16.87
CA GLN A 58 23.50 -17.93 17.96
C GLN A 58 22.39 -17.05 17.39
N SER A 59 21.15 -17.38 17.74
CA SER A 59 19.99 -16.54 17.48
C SER A 59 20.27 -15.16 18.08
N GLY A 60 20.43 -14.13 17.24
CA GLY A 60 20.65 -12.74 17.68
C GLY A 60 21.96 -12.10 17.26
N ARG A 61 22.87 -12.79 16.55
CA ARG A 61 24.06 -12.12 15.98
C ARG A 61 23.72 -11.38 14.69
N TRP A 62 23.95 -10.07 14.70
CA TRP A 62 23.70 -9.17 13.58
C TRP A 62 24.97 -8.98 12.74
N PHE A 63 24.85 -9.12 11.42
CA PHE A 63 25.99 -9.14 10.49
C PHE A 63 26.01 -7.82 9.73
N MET A 64 27.03 -6.99 9.96
CA MET A 64 27.10 -5.69 9.32
C MET A 64 27.77 -5.80 7.94
N PRO A 65 27.15 -5.34 6.85
CA PRO A 65 27.73 -5.45 5.51
C PRO A 65 28.90 -4.49 5.26
N TRP A 66 29.13 -3.49 6.11
CA TRP A 66 30.22 -2.52 5.98
C TRP A 66 30.50 -1.87 7.34
N GLY A 67 31.57 -1.07 7.46
CA GLY A 67 31.93 -0.36 8.68
C GLY A 67 32.96 -1.09 9.56
N PRO A 68 33.19 -0.63 10.80
CA PRO A 68 34.24 -1.16 11.67
C PRO A 68 33.98 -2.61 12.10
N ASN A 69 32.70 -2.96 12.30
CA ASN A 69 32.25 -4.31 12.68
C ASN A 69 31.71 -5.06 11.45
N GLN A 70 32.34 -4.91 10.29
CA GLN A 70 31.91 -5.62 9.09
C GLN A 70 32.07 -7.13 9.24
N CYS A 71 31.16 -7.88 8.62
CA CYS A 71 31.24 -9.32 8.53
C CYS A 71 32.37 -9.78 7.59
N ASP A 72 32.79 -11.04 7.74
CA ASP A 72 33.64 -11.72 6.76
C ASP A 72 32.82 -11.98 5.50
N LYS A 73 33.25 -11.38 4.38
CA LYS A 73 32.52 -11.39 3.11
C LYS A 73 33.09 -12.41 2.14
N ILE A 74 32.22 -12.95 1.31
CA ILE A 74 32.57 -13.72 0.12
C ILE A 74 32.07 -12.98 -1.12
N GLN A 75 32.86 -12.94 -2.18
CA GLN A 75 32.41 -12.33 -3.44
C GLN A 75 31.53 -13.31 -4.23
N ASP A 76 32.03 -14.54 -4.37
CA ASP A 76 31.40 -15.58 -5.17
C ASP A 76 31.25 -16.91 -4.40
N PHE A 77 30.30 -17.73 -4.85
CA PHE A 77 30.07 -19.05 -4.26
C PHE A 77 31.20 -20.04 -4.54
N ASP A 78 32.01 -19.81 -5.58
CA ASP A 78 33.21 -20.61 -5.84
C ASP A 78 34.24 -20.46 -4.70
N GLU A 79 34.32 -19.26 -4.12
CA GLU A 79 35.14 -18.99 -2.93
C GLU A 79 34.61 -19.76 -1.72
N ALA A 80 33.28 -19.81 -1.54
CA ALA A 80 32.64 -20.56 -0.46
C ALA A 80 32.93 -22.08 -0.56
N MET A 81 32.88 -22.62 -1.78
CA MET A 81 33.24 -24.03 -2.06
C MET A 81 34.70 -24.31 -1.71
N SER A 82 35.62 -23.41 -2.09
CA SER A 82 37.05 -23.55 -1.78
C SER A 82 37.33 -23.54 -0.27
N LYS A 83 36.56 -22.73 0.49
CA LYS A 83 36.66 -22.59 1.94
C LYS A 83 35.82 -23.62 2.71
N LYS A 84 35.11 -24.53 2.03
CA LYS A 84 34.20 -25.55 2.60
C LYS A 84 33.12 -24.93 3.52
N ILE A 85 32.55 -23.80 3.12
CA ILE A 85 31.48 -23.12 3.85
C ILE A 85 30.14 -23.78 3.48
N GLU A 86 29.32 -24.13 4.46
CA GLU A 86 28.00 -24.71 4.22
C GLU A 86 26.99 -23.63 3.81
N ALA A 87 25.94 -24.01 3.08
CA ALA A 87 24.90 -23.07 2.65
C ALA A 87 24.18 -22.38 3.83
N ASN A 88 24.05 -23.09 4.96
CA ASN A 88 23.41 -22.56 6.18
C ASN A 88 24.24 -21.48 6.89
N ASP A 89 25.54 -21.43 6.61
CA ASP A 89 26.46 -20.46 7.23
C ASP A 89 26.50 -19.14 6.46
N ILE A 90 25.83 -19.06 5.30
CA ILE A 90 25.80 -17.85 4.48
C ILE A 90 24.61 -16.97 4.90
N VAL A 91 24.91 -15.73 5.27
CA VAL A 91 23.93 -14.71 5.65
C VAL A 91 24.01 -13.56 4.66
N PHE A 92 22.89 -13.27 3.99
CA PHE A 92 22.76 -12.10 3.12
C PHE A 92 22.37 -10.89 3.97
N ALA A 93 23.32 -9.99 4.19
CA ALA A 93 23.14 -8.81 5.03
C ALA A 93 22.92 -7.55 4.18
N VAL A 94 21.95 -6.75 4.59
CA VAL A 94 21.60 -5.47 3.93
C VAL A 94 21.40 -4.41 5.01
N HIS A 95 22.11 -3.30 4.88
CA HIS A 95 21.95 -2.15 5.76
C HIS A 95 21.12 -1.08 5.05
N ILE A 96 20.03 -0.67 5.69
CA ILE A 96 19.11 0.37 5.23
C ILE A 96 19.18 1.52 6.24
N PRO A 97 19.53 2.74 5.84
CA PRO A 97 19.81 3.22 4.48
C PRO A 97 21.26 2.90 4.04
N LEU A 98 21.61 3.30 2.80
CA LEU A 98 22.98 3.28 2.27
C LEU A 98 23.98 4.03 3.19
N PRO A 99 25.30 3.77 3.07
CA PRO A 99 26.32 4.43 3.88
C PRO A 99 26.22 5.96 3.85
N ASN A 100 26.49 6.60 5.00
CA ASN A 100 26.42 8.06 5.21
C ASN A 100 25.03 8.70 5.04
N LYS A 101 23.96 7.90 5.06
CA LYS A 101 22.58 8.39 5.10
C LYS A 101 21.90 7.92 6.37
N GLU A 102 20.81 8.59 6.77
CA GLU A 102 19.94 8.18 7.87
C GLU A 102 18.48 8.16 7.39
N MET A 103 17.70 7.22 7.91
CA MET A 103 16.25 7.23 7.76
C MET A 103 15.63 8.26 8.69
N SER A 104 14.42 8.72 8.36
CA SER A 104 13.68 9.67 9.18
C SER A 104 12.20 9.29 9.27
N PRO A 105 11.51 9.66 10.37
CA PRO A 105 10.06 9.45 10.52
C PRO A 105 9.21 10.13 9.43
N TRP A 106 9.78 11.07 8.69
CA TRP A 106 9.12 11.71 7.55
C TRP A 106 8.88 10.77 6.38
N PHE A 107 9.57 9.62 6.33
CA PHE A 107 9.41 8.65 5.27
C PHE A 107 8.14 7.80 5.39
N GLN A 108 7.37 7.93 6.48
CA GLN A 108 6.06 7.34 6.82
C GLN A 108 5.93 5.82 6.70
N PHE A 109 6.37 5.22 5.60
CA PHE A 109 6.39 3.79 5.37
C PHE A 109 7.67 3.38 4.65
N MET A 110 8.00 2.10 4.77
CA MET A 110 9.10 1.48 4.03
C MET A 110 8.64 0.13 3.50
N LEU A 111 8.64 0.02 2.18
CA LEU A 111 8.40 -1.21 1.44
C LEU A 111 9.74 -1.77 0.98
N VAL A 112 9.92 -3.08 1.11
CA VAL A 112 11.08 -3.78 0.59
C VAL A 112 10.60 -4.89 -0.32
N ILE A 113 11.10 -4.86 -1.55
CA ILE A 113 10.85 -5.87 -2.58
C ILE A 113 12.13 -6.68 -2.76
N LEU A 114 11.99 -8.00 -2.83
CA LEU A 114 13.09 -8.94 -3.02
C LEU A 114 13.14 -9.41 -4.48
N GLN A 115 14.35 -9.48 -5.01
CA GLN A 115 14.63 -9.98 -6.36
C GLN A 115 15.80 -10.96 -6.28
N PHE A 116 15.59 -12.18 -6.76
CA PHE A 116 16.62 -13.21 -6.80
C PHE A 116 17.28 -13.25 -8.18
N ASP A 117 18.61 -13.28 -8.21
CA ASP A 117 19.39 -13.59 -9.41
C ASP A 117 19.73 -15.08 -9.37
N ILE A 118 18.96 -15.89 -10.11
CA ILE A 118 19.10 -17.35 -10.13
C ILE A 118 19.71 -17.78 -11.46
N ALA A 119 20.81 -18.52 -11.43
CA ALA A 119 21.41 -19.12 -12.61
C ALA A 119 20.74 -20.46 -12.95
N PHE A 120 20.55 -20.71 -14.24
CA PHE A 120 19.91 -21.90 -14.77
C PHE A 120 20.69 -23.18 -14.47
N LYS A 121 20.00 -24.16 -13.88
CA LYS A 121 20.41 -25.57 -13.75
C LYS A 121 19.26 -26.50 -14.12
N MET A 122 19.58 -27.69 -14.64
CA MET A 122 18.60 -28.68 -15.15
C MET A 122 17.53 -29.10 -14.12
N TYR A 123 17.86 -29.14 -12.84
CA TYR A 123 16.94 -29.52 -11.77
C TYR A 123 16.61 -28.28 -10.93
N ASN A 124 15.40 -27.73 -11.09
CA ASN A 124 15.00 -26.52 -10.38
C ASN A 124 13.62 -26.64 -9.72
N GLN A 125 13.53 -26.37 -8.42
CA GLN A 125 12.33 -26.23 -7.61
C GLN A 125 11.95 -24.76 -7.50
N ILE A 126 10.63 -24.53 -7.35
CA ILE A 126 10.00 -23.21 -7.54
C ILE A 126 9.65 -22.55 -6.18
N VAL A 127 10.12 -23.09 -5.04
CA VAL A 127 9.76 -22.59 -3.71
C VAL A 127 11.00 -22.34 -2.86
N ALA A 128 11.15 -21.11 -2.38
CA ALA A 128 12.21 -20.71 -1.44
C ALA A 128 11.63 -20.50 -0.04
N THR A 129 12.29 -21.05 0.97
CA THR A 129 12.07 -20.77 2.38
C THR A 129 13.16 -19.81 2.85
N ILE A 130 12.76 -18.67 3.38
CA ILE A 130 13.63 -17.56 3.72
C ILE A 130 13.51 -17.34 5.22
N ASP A 131 14.62 -17.47 5.92
CA ASP A 131 14.71 -17.14 7.34
C ASP A 131 15.24 -15.71 7.46
N VAL A 132 14.42 -14.79 7.95
CA VAL A 132 14.71 -13.35 7.93
C VAL A 132 14.56 -12.73 9.31
N GLY A 133 15.56 -11.91 9.66
CA GLY A 133 15.51 -11.02 10.82
C GLY A 133 15.70 -9.58 10.38
N VAL A 134 14.90 -8.68 10.94
CA VAL A 134 15.10 -7.23 10.86
C VAL A 134 15.41 -6.67 12.24
N ALA A 135 16.47 -5.87 12.33
CA ALA A 135 16.86 -5.12 13.51
C ALA A 135 16.88 -3.63 13.21
N TYR A 136 16.80 -2.84 14.28
CA TYR A 136 16.94 -1.39 14.22
C TYR A 136 17.95 -0.89 15.24
N ARG A 137 18.43 0.33 15.01
CA ARG A 137 19.18 1.14 15.97
C ARG A 137 19.10 2.62 15.58
N ASP A 138 19.30 3.49 16.56
CA ASP A 138 19.34 4.94 16.34
C ASP A 138 20.74 5.54 16.45
N ASP A 139 21.63 4.88 17.21
CA ASP A 139 23.04 5.24 17.31
C ASP A 139 23.90 4.27 16.49
N MET A 140 24.91 4.80 15.79
CA MET A 140 25.84 4.03 14.96
C MET A 140 26.75 3.12 15.78
N LEU A 141 26.98 3.45 17.06
CA LEU A 141 27.76 2.64 17.99
C LEU A 141 26.89 1.76 18.90
N GLY A 142 25.56 1.93 18.85
CA GLY A 142 24.63 1.14 19.64
C GLY A 142 24.51 -0.31 19.16
N GLU A 143 24.08 -1.18 20.07
CA GLU A 143 23.71 -2.56 19.75
C GLU A 143 22.44 -2.60 18.90
N TRP A 144 22.34 -3.63 18.06
CA TRP A 144 21.16 -3.87 17.24
C TRP A 144 20.06 -4.52 18.07
N THR A 145 18.87 -3.93 18.04
CA THR A 145 17.68 -4.51 18.67
C THR A 145 16.80 -5.18 17.62
N GLU A 146 16.44 -6.43 17.86
CA GLU A 146 15.54 -7.19 16.98
C GLU A 146 14.15 -6.55 16.97
N MET A 147 13.60 -6.34 15.77
CA MET A 147 12.23 -5.87 15.56
C MET A 147 11.29 -7.02 15.23
N ALA A 148 11.69 -7.87 14.29
CA ALA A 148 10.93 -9.03 13.88
C ALA A 148 11.85 -10.09 13.30
N HIS A 149 11.49 -11.34 13.55
CA HIS A 149 12.14 -12.51 12.98
C HIS A 149 11.07 -13.50 12.55
N SER A 150 11.11 -13.95 11.30
CA SER A 150 10.19 -14.96 10.80
C SER A 150 10.80 -15.81 9.69
N ILE A 151 10.27 -17.02 9.55
CA ILE A 151 10.61 -17.94 8.46
C ILE A 151 9.46 -17.89 7.46
N GLU A 152 9.69 -17.28 6.32
CA GLU A 152 8.70 -17.07 5.27
C GLU A 152 8.92 -18.02 4.10
N ARG A 153 7.83 -18.55 3.55
CA ARG A 153 7.87 -19.36 2.33
C ARG A 153 7.38 -18.54 1.16
N ARG A 154 8.17 -18.45 0.10
CA ARG A 154 7.85 -17.67 -1.11
C ARG A 154 7.94 -18.56 -2.35
N LYS A 155 6.92 -18.48 -3.19
CA LYS A 155 6.92 -19.13 -4.51
C LYS A 155 7.66 -18.23 -5.50
N LEU A 156 8.64 -18.79 -6.19
CA LEU A 156 9.47 -18.09 -7.17
C LEU A 156 8.85 -18.25 -8.56
N SER A 157 8.16 -17.23 -9.06
CA SER A 157 7.69 -17.23 -10.45
C SER A 157 8.85 -16.78 -11.34
N CYS A 158 9.52 -17.73 -11.99
CA CYS A 158 10.69 -17.46 -12.82
C CYS A 158 10.51 -18.05 -14.21
N ASN A 159 10.70 -17.22 -15.24
CA ASN A 159 10.67 -17.63 -16.62
C ASN A 159 12.11 -17.74 -17.16
N PHE A 160 12.35 -18.77 -17.97
CA PHE A 160 13.60 -18.92 -18.71
C PHE A 160 13.29 -18.74 -20.19
N THR A 161 13.65 -17.58 -20.73
CA THR A 161 13.36 -17.19 -22.12
C THR A 161 14.16 -18.00 -23.14
N THR A 162 15.26 -18.63 -22.72
CA THR A 162 16.15 -19.39 -23.60
C THR A 162 15.79 -20.88 -23.60
N THR A 163 16.21 -21.64 -24.61
CA THR A 163 16.07 -23.10 -24.63
C THR A 163 16.90 -23.74 -23.50
N LYS A 164 16.29 -24.68 -22.77
CA LYS A 164 16.91 -25.41 -21.65
C LYS A 164 17.89 -26.46 -22.17
N THR A 165 19.03 -26.01 -22.67
CA THR A 165 20.15 -26.84 -23.14
C THR A 165 21.35 -26.69 -22.21
N TYR A 166 22.25 -27.68 -22.18
CA TYR A 166 23.49 -27.62 -21.40
C TYR A 166 24.37 -26.42 -21.80
N GLU A 167 24.30 -25.98 -23.05
CA GLU A 167 25.03 -24.80 -23.57
C GLU A 167 24.58 -23.48 -22.94
N ASN A 168 23.35 -23.43 -22.39
CA ASN A 168 22.78 -22.25 -21.76
C ASN A 168 22.83 -22.31 -20.23
N GLU A 169 23.55 -23.26 -19.64
CA GLU A 169 23.83 -23.28 -18.20
C GLU A 169 24.57 -22.02 -17.77
N GLY A 170 24.21 -21.49 -16.60
CA GLY A 170 24.78 -20.24 -16.08
C GLY A 170 24.06 -18.96 -16.51
N ARG A 171 23.13 -19.01 -17.48
CA ARG A 171 22.27 -17.85 -17.79
C ARG A 171 21.25 -17.62 -16.66
N TYR A 172 20.89 -16.36 -16.44
CA TYR A 172 19.94 -15.99 -15.40
C TYR A 172 18.49 -16.25 -15.81
N TYR A 173 17.69 -16.67 -14.84
CA TYR A 173 16.24 -16.62 -14.92
C TYR A 173 15.75 -15.18 -14.84
N GLU A 174 14.65 -14.91 -15.53
CA GLU A 174 13.89 -13.68 -15.34
C GLU A 174 12.77 -13.99 -14.33
N CYS A 175 13.00 -13.60 -13.08
CA CYS A 175 12.07 -13.83 -11.97
C CYS A 175 11.24 -12.59 -11.67
N ASP A 176 9.98 -12.82 -11.29
CA ASP A 176 9.08 -11.78 -10.84
C ASP A 176 9.55 -11.20 -9.49
N LEU A 177 9.23 -9.92 -9.28
CA LEU A 177 9.51 -9.21 -8.04
C LEU A 177 8.64 -9.74 -6.89
N LEU A 178 9.27 -10.03 -5.74
CA LEU A 178 8.57 -10.58 -4.58
C LEU A 178 8.34 -9.50 -3.51
N PRO A 179 7.10 -9.24 -3.09
CA PRO A 179 6.85 -8.35 -1.96
C PRO A 179 7.39 -8.99 -0.68
N PHE A 180 8.36 -8.34 -0.03
CA PHE A 180 9.14 -8.97 1.03
C PHE A 180 8.80 -8.45 2.41
N MET A 181 8.82 -7.12 2.60
CA MET A 181 8.56 -6.49 3.89
C MET A 181 7.82 -5.16 3.70
N GLU A 182 6.86 -4.87 4.57
CA GLU A 182 6.19 -3.57 4.65
C GLU A 182 6.18 -3.08 6.10
N LEU A 183 6.83 -1.93 6.34
CA LEU A 183 6.78 -1.23 7.61
C LEU A 183 5.87 0.00 7.48
N GLY A 184 4.80 0.04 8.27
CA GLY A 184 3.87 1.17 8.32
C GLY A 184 4.37 2.40 9.09
N ASN A 185 5.58 2.35 9.63
CA ASN A 185 6.28 3.50 10.21
C ASN A 185 7.80 3.33 10.18
N VAL A 186 8.51 4.43 9.92
CA VAL A 186 9.99 4.50 9.90
C VAL A 186 10.47 5.26 11.14
N ALA A 187 10.36 4.63 12.30
CA ALA A 187 10.68 5.29 13.58
C ALA A 187 12.18 5.46 13.84
N HIS A 188 13.02 4.59 13.29
CA HIS A 188 14.44 4.52 13.60
C HIS A 188 15.32 5.00 12.45
N LYS A 189 16.56 5.37 12.77
CA LYS A 189 17.51 5.90 11.77
C LYS A 189 18.14 4.82 10.91
N TYR A 190 18.40 3.65 11.50
CA TYR A 190 19.12 2.56 10.84
C TYR A 190 18.39 1.24 11.04
N TYR A 191 18.36 0.46 9.98
CA TYR A 191 17.76 -0.85 9.90
C TYR A 191 18.77 -1.83 9.29
N LEU A 192 18.83 -3.03 9.86
CA LEU A 192 19.65 -4.12 9.34
C LEU A 192 18.76 -5.30 9.05
N LEU A 193 18.90 -5.84 7.85
CA LEU A 193 18.15 -6.98 7.39
C LEU A 193 19.13 -8.12 7.13
N ASN A 194 18.94 -9.21 7.86
CA ASN A 194 19.71 -10.44 7.70
C ASN A 194 18.78 -11.49 7.10
N ILE A 195 19.19 -12.05 5.96
CA ILE A 195 18.44 -13.06 5.24
C ILE A 195 19.28 -14.33 5.16
N ARG A 196 18.71 -15.45 5.58
CA ARG A 196 19.29 -16.79 5.51
C ARG A 196 18.42 -17.68 4.64
N LEU A 197 19.06 -18.59 3.91
CA LEU A 197 18.39 -19.59 3.10
C LEU A 197 18.70 -20.97 3.67
N PRO A 198 17.97 -21.42 4.72
CA PRO A 198 18.27 -22.68 5.36
C PRO A 198 18.02 -23.85 4.41
N VAL A 199 18.99 -24.76 4.29
CA VAL A 199 18.91 -25.96 3.47
C VAL A 199 18.75 -27.19 4.38
N SER A 200 17.72 -27.99 4.11
CA SER A 200 17.48 -29.24 4.83
C SER A 200 16.96 -30.32 3.90
N GLU A 201 17.77 -31.33 3.65
CA GLU A 201 17.38 -32.47 2.80
C GLU A 201 16.24 -33.29 3.41
N ARG A 202 16.22 -33.46 4.74
CA ARG A 202 15.19 -34.23 5.46
C ARG A 202 13.79 -33.67 5.24
N ASN A 203 13.67 -32.35 5.33
CA ASN A 203 12.40 -31.63 5.21
C ASN A 203 12.16 -31.12 3.78
N LYS A 204 13.06 -31.42 2.83
CA LYS A 204 13.06 -30.89 1.46
C LYS A 204 12.95 -29.36 1.41
N ILE A 205 13.65 -28.67 2.31
CA ILE A 205 13.66 -27.20 2.37
C ILE A 205 14.82 -26.69 1.52
N ASN A 206 14.52 -25.80 0.57
CA ASN A 206 15.48 -25.16 -0.33
C ASN A 206 16.35 -26.14 -1.12
N VAL A 207 15.85 -27.36 -1.36
CA VAL A 207 16.58 -28.35 -2.15
C VAL A 207 16.31 -28.12 -3.63
N GLY A 208 17.36 -27.78 -4.38
CA GLY A 208 17.26 -27.63 -5.82
C GLY A 208 16.55 -26.36 -6.28
N ILE A 209 16.60 -25.25 -5.52
CA ILE A 209 16.07 -23.92 -5.93
C ILE A 209 16.90 -23.20 -7.01
N GLY A 210 17.76 -23.95 -7.72
CA GLY A 210 18.71 -23.43 -8.69
C GLY A 210 19.96 -22.89 -8.01
N GLU A 211 20.84 -22.27 -8.79
CA GLU A 211 22.04 -21.63 -8.25
C GLU A 211 21.77 -20.14 -8.07
N ILE A 212 21.37 -19.75 -6.86
CA ILE A 212 21.22 -18.33 -6.49
C ILE A 212 22.60 -17.70 -6.51
N LYS A 213 22.82 -16.67 -7.32
CA LYS A 213 24.08 -15.92 -7.40
C LYS A 213 24.07 -14.69 -6.50
N ASP A 214 22.99 -13.93 -6.53
CA ASP A 214 22.85 -12.72 -5.71
C ASP A 214 21.39 -12.49 -5.31
N ILE A 215 21.23 -11.70 -4.24
CA ILE A 215 19.93 -11.23 -3.77
C ILE A 215 19.93 -9.71 -3.84
N ARG A 216 19.01 -9.16 -4.61
CA ARG A 216 18.78 -7.72 -4.73
C ARG A 216 17.53 -7.33 -3.97
N LEU A 217 17.56 -6.16 -3.37
CA LEU A 217 16.40 -5.60 -2.68
C LEU A 217 16.13 -4.19 -3.19
N VAL A 218 14.86 -3.84 -3.31
CA VAL A 218 14.43 -2.49 -3.63
C VAL A 218 13.68 -1.94 -2.43
N GLY A 219 14.30 -0.99 -1.73
CA GLY A 219 13.68 -0.25 -0.64
C GLY A 219 12.94 0.96 -1.20
N ILE A 220 11.61 0.97 -1.09
CA ILE A 220 10.74 2.06 -1.48
C ILE A 220 10.24 2.75 -0.22
N HIS A 221 10.46 4.04 -0.10
CA HIS A 221 9.94 4.83 1.01
C HIS A 221 9.30 6.11 0.49
N GLN A 222 8.38 6.68 1.28
CA GLN A 222 7.82 7.98 0.95
C GLN A 222 8.90 9.04 1.08
N ASN A 223 8.88 10.04 0.21
CA ASN A 223 9.84 11.11 0.28
C ASN A 223 9.45 12.12 1.37
N GLY A 224 10.37 12.42 2.28
CA GLY A 224 10.08 13.26 3.44
C GLY A 224 9.66 14.69 3.07
N GLY A 225 10.17 15.22 1.96
CA GLY A 225 9.73 16.52 1.43
C GLY A 225 8.28 16.48 0.95
N PHE A 226 7.87 15.40 0.28
CA PHE A 226 6.49 15.20 -0.15
C PHE A 226 5.56 15.08 1.06
N THR A 227 5.95 14.29 2.06
CA THR A 227 5.20 14.14 3.33
C THR A 227 4.95 15.48 4.01
N LYS A 228 5.96 16.36 4.09
CA LYS A 228 5.81 17.70 4.68
C LYS A 228 4.79 18.56 3.95
N VAL A 229 4.86 18.61 2.61
CA VAL A 229 3.90 19.37 1.79
C VAL A 229 2.50 18.78 1.93
N TRP A 230 2.38 17.45 1.92
CA TRP A 230 1.12 16.74 2.11
C TRP A 230 0.48 17.05 3.47
N PHE A 231 1.24 17.03 4.56
CA PHE A 231 0.75 17.37 5.89
C PHE A 231 0.33 18.82 6.00
N ALA A 232 1.11 19.74 5.41
CA ALA A 232 0.77 21.17 5.38
C ALA A 232 -0.55 21.39 4.63
N MET A 233 -0.74 20.74 3.48
CA MET A 233 -1.98 20.81 2.70
C MET A 233 -3.18 20.29 3.50
N LYS A 234 -3.06 19.12 4.13
CA LYS A 234 -4.11 18.59 5.02
C LYS A 234 -4.46 19.57 6.13
N THR A 235 -3.45 20.04 6.86
CA THR A 235 -3.61 20.96 8.00
C THR A 235 -4.28 22.28 7.59
N PHE A 236 -4.00 22.79 6.39
CA PHE A 236 -4.64 23.99 5.87
C PHE A 236 -6.10 23.74 5.44
N LEU A 237 -6.38 22.59 4.83
CA LEU A 237 -7.71 22.26 4.32
C LEU A 237 -8.70 21.85 5.43
N THR A 238 -8.26 21.14 6.49
CA THR A 238 -9.15 20.70 7.58
C THR A 238 -10.02 21.81 8.17
N PRO A 239 -9.48 22.96 8.63
CA PRO A 239 -10.29 23.99 9.26
C PRO A 239 -11.28 24.62 8.28
N SER A 240 -10.89 24.82 7.02
CA SER A 240 -11.78 25.38 5.99
C SER A 240 -12.98 24.48 5.72
N ILE A 241 -12.76 23.16 5.61
CA ILE A 241 -13.82 22.17 5.38
C ILE A 241 -14.72 22.04 6.61
N LEU A 242 -14.14 22.07 7.82
CA LEU A 242 -14.91 22.02 9.06
C LEU A 242 -15.83 23.24 9.20
N ILE A 243 -15.31 24.45 8.93
CA ILE A 243 -16.10 25.69 9.01
C ILE A 243 -17.29 25.64 8.04
N ILE A 244 -17.07 25.25 6.77
CA ILE A 244 -18.16 25.18 5.80
C ILE A 244 -19.17 24.06 6.15
N LEU A 245 -18.71 22.94 6.72
CA LEU A 245 -19.58 21.85 7.15
C LEU A 245 -20.48 22.26 8.32
N VAL A 246 -19.91 22.91 9.34
CA VAL A 246 -20.67 23.43 10.50
C VAL A 246 -21.65 24.50 10.04
N TRP A 247 -21.22 25.40 9.15
CA TRP A 247 -22.10 26.41 8.57
C TRP A 247 -23.25 25.79 7.77
N TYR A 248 -22.96 24.77 6.95
CA TYR A 248 -23.94 24.06 6.13
C TYR A 248 -25.01 23.40 7.00
N TRP A 249 -24.60 22.66 8.03
CA TRP A 249 -25.52 22.00 8.95
C TRP A 249 -26.34 22.98 9.78
N ARG A 250 -25.71 24.07 10.26
CA ARG A 250 -26.40 25.15 10.95
C ARG A 250 -27.47 25.80 10.07
N ARG A 251 -27.20 26.00 8.77
CA ARG A 251 -28.18 26.55 7.83
C ARG A 251 -29.36 25.62 7.60
N ILE A 252 -29.12 24.31 7.53
CA ILE A 252 -30.19 23.31 7.37
C ILE A 252 -31.10 23.26 8.58
N THR A 253 -30.52 23.22 9.79
CA THR A 253 -31.27 23.12 11.05
C THR A 253 -32.10 24.37 11.38
N LEU A 254 -31.77 25.54 10.80
CA LEU A 254 -32.55 26.76 10.94
C LEU A 254 -33.82 26.79 10.06
N MET A 255 -33.95 25.88 9.10
CA MET A 255 -35.17 25.79 8.30
C MET A 255 -36.26 25.05 9.07
N THR A 256 -37.53 25.44 8.86
CA THR A 256 -38.69 24.81 9.52
C THR A 256 -39.01 23.41 8.98
N ARG A 257 -38.45 23.01 7.83
CA ARG A 257 -38.62 21.69 7.22
C ARG A 257 -37.59 20.69 7.75
N PRO A 258 -37.92 19.39 7.86
CA PRO A 258 -36.92 18.37 8.13
C PRO A 258 -35.90 18.27 6.96
N PRO A 259 -34.63 17.91 7.25
CA PRO A 259 -33.60 17.78 6.24
C PRO A 259 -33.92 16.67 5.23
N VAL A 260 -33.80 16.99 3.94
CA VAL A 260 -34.03 16.04 2.84
C VAL A 260 -32.90 15.02 2.75
N LEU A 261 -33.14 13.89 2.05
CA LEU A 261 -32.16 12.82 1.94
C LEU A 261 -30.83 13.32 1.35
N LEU A 262 -30.88 14.15 0.30
CA LEU A 262 -29.69 14.68 -0.35
C LEU A 262 -28.85 15.58 0.57
N GLU A 263 -29.50 16.41 1.39
CA GLU A 263 -28.81 17.28 2.37
C GLU A 263 -28.08 16.45 3.43
N LYS A 264 -28.69 15.36 3.90
CA LYS A 264 -28.06 14.42 4.85
C LYS A 264 -26.85 13.71 4.23
N VAL A 265 -26.96 13.29 2.97
CA VAL A 265 -25.87 12.58 2.27
C VAL A 265 -24.71 13.53 1.98
N ILE A 266 -24.97 14.78 1.58
CA ILE A 266 -23.91 15.80 1.41
C ILE A 266 -23.23 16.10 2.74
N PHE A 267 -23.97 16.20 3.83
CA PHE A 267 -23.40 16.37 5.17
C PHE A 267 -22.50 15.19 5.55
N ALA A 268 -22.96 13.95 5.33
CA ALA A 268 -22.16 12.75 5.58
C ALA A 268 -20.90 12.67 4.72
N LEU A 269 -20.98 13.07 3.44
CA LEU A 269 -19.80 13.17 2.55
C LEU A 269 -18.80 14.21 3.07
N GLY A 270 -19.28 15.37 3.50
CA GLY A 270 -18.44 16.41 4.09
C GLY A 270 -17.77 15.97 5.40
N LEU A 271 -18.46 15.17 6.22
CA LEU A 271 -17.88 14.56 7.42
C LEU A 271 -16.77 13.56 7.06
N CYS A 272 -16.98 12.71 6.06
CA CYS A 272 -15.94 11.77 5.60
C CYS A 272 -14.73 12.49 4.98
N MET A 273 -14.97 13.56 4.21
CA MET A 273 -13.91 14.41 3.67
C MET A 273 -13.13 15.11 4.80
N THR A 274 -13.82 15.56 5.85
CA THR A 274 -13.15 16.11 7.03
C THR A 274 -12.27 15.04 7.68
N PHE A 275 -12.79 13.82 7.88
CA PHE A 275 -12.10 12.71 8.52
C PHE A 275 -10.79 12.32 7.81
N ILE A 276 -10.76 12.31 6.47
CA ILE A 276 -9.51 12.10 5.69
C ILE A 276 -8.50 13.22 5.90
N ASN A 277 -8.97 14.46 5.96
CA ASN A 277 -8.11 15.64 6.03
C ASN A 277 -7.62 15.94 7.44
N ILE A 278 -8.14 15.29 8.49
CA ILE A 278 -7.57 15.42 9.84
C ILE A 278 -6.12 14.92 9.78
N PRO A 279 -5.13 15.76 10.13
CA PRO A 279 -3.72 15.43 9.94
C PRO A 279 -3.21 14.60 11.13
N VAL A 280 -3.81 13.43 11.36
CA VAL A 280 -3.45 12.47 12.42
C VAL A 280 -2.02 11.95 12.22
N GLU A 281 -1.53 12.00 10.99
CA GLU A 281 -0.18 11.58 10.61
C GLU A 281 0.92 12.46 11.25
N TRP A 282 0.62 13.67 11.74
CA TRP A 282 1.59 14.44 12.54
C TRP A 282 2.08 13.66 13.76
N PHE A 283 1.20 12.85 14.36
CA PHE A 283 1.56 12.03 15.52
C PHE A 283 2.55 10.91 15.17
N SER A 284 2.60 10.42 13.92
CA SER A 284 3.57 9.38 13.52
C SER A 284 5.01 9.89 13.47
N VAL A 285 5.22 11.21 13.40
CA VAL A 285 6.57 11.79 13.44
C VAL A 285 7.17 11.69 14.85
N GLY A 286 6.33 11.78 15.90
CA GLY A 286 6.75 11.73 17.30
C GLY A 286 6.59 10.37 17.97
N PHE A 287 5.62 9.56 17.52
CA PHE A 287 5.30 8.26 18.10
C PHE A 287 5.43 7.14 17.08
N ASN A 288 5.92 5.98 17.53
CA ASN A 288 6.03 4.81 16.68
C ASN A 288 4.68 4.09 16.51
N TRP A 289 3.85 4.53 15.57
CA TRP A 289 2.54 3.92 15.29
C TRP A 289 2.53 3.19 13.94
N THR A 290 2.66 1.87 13.98
CA THR A 290 2.69 1.01 12.79
C THR A 290 1.34 0.91 12.06
N TRP A 291 0.21 1.19 12.75
CA TRP A 291 -1.15 1.12 12.22
C TRP A 291 -1.58 2.35 11.40
N MET A 292 -0.70 3.35 11.23
CA MET A 292 -1.02 4.59 10.52
C MET A 292 -1.42 4.35 9.06
N LEU A 293 -0.77 3.41 8.37
CA LEU A 293 -1.07 3.07 6.98
C LEU A 293 -2.50 2.51 6.85
N LEU A 294 -2.82 1.49 7.66
CA LEU A 294 -4.14 0.86 7.70
C LEU A 294 -5.25 1.89 8.03
N PHE A 295 -4.98 2.79 8.98
CA PHE A 295 -5.93 3.86 9.30
C PHE A 295 -6.10 4.88 8.16
N GLY A 296 -5.05 5.12 7.37
CA GLY A 296 -5.14 5.89 6.12
C GLY A 296 -6.06 5.24 5.10
N ASP A 297 -5.88 3.93 4.85
CA ASP A 297 -6.68 3.20 3.86
C ASP A 297 -8.15 3.12 4.27
N ILE A 298 -8.44 2.82 5.54
CA ILE A 298 -9.81 2.76 6.06
C ILE A 298 -10.52 4.11 5.87
N ARG A 299 -9.82 5.22 6.16
CA ARG A 299 -10.36 6.58 5.96
C ARG A 299 -10.70 6.84 4.49
N GLN A 300 -9.81 6.46 3.57
CA GLN A 300 -10.02 6.60 2.13
C GLN A 300 -11.15 5.70 1.61
N GLY A 301 -11.20 4.44 2.05
CA GLY A 301 -12.25 3.49 1.71
C GLY A 301 -13.64 3.98 2.12
N ILE A 302 -13.79 4.50 3.35
CA ILE A 302 -15.07 5.07 3.82
C ILE A 302 -15.51 6.25 2.95
N PHE A 303 -14.58 7.14 2.57
CA PHE A 303 -14.89 8.27 1.70
C PHE A 303 -15.32 7.83 0.31
N TYR A 304 -14.63 6.87 -0.31
CA TYR A 304 -15.00 6.38 -1.63
C TYR A 304 -16.37 5.70 -1.62
N ALA A 305 -16.66 4.89 -0.60
CA ALA A 305 -17.98 4.29 -0.41
C ALA A 305 -19.09 5.35 -0.31
N MET A 306 -18.85 6.42 0.47
CA MET A 306 -19.79 7.52 0.64
C MET A 306 -19.93 8.39 -0.61
N LEU A 307 -18.85 8.61 -1.36
CA LEU A 307 -18.86 9.38 -2.61
C LEU A 307 -19.66 8.66 -3.71
N LEU A 308 -19.45 7.35 -3.87
CA LEU A 308 -20.21 6.54 -4.83
C LEU A 308 -21.69 6.48 -4.43
N SER A 309 -21.98 6.31 -3.14
CA SER A 309 -23.34 6.35 -2.61
C SER A 309 -24.00 7.71 -2.90
N PHE A 310 -23.27 8.82 -2.71
CA PHE A 310 -23.74 10.15 -3.03
C PHE A 310 -24.08 10.33 -4.51
N TRP A 311 -23.23 9.85 -5.43
CA TRP A 311 -23.50 9.96 -6.88
C TRP A 311 -24.75 9.21 -7.31
N ILE A 312 -24.95 7.99 -6.81
CA ILE A 312 -26.14 7.20 -7.13
C ILE A 312 -27.41 7.87 -6.61
N ILE A 313 -27.41 8.30 -5.35
CA ILE A 313 -28.57 8.97 -4.73
C ILE A 313 -28.83 10.30 -5.44
N PHE A 314 -27.80 11.07 -5.78
CA PHE A 314 -27.94 12.33 -6.50
C PHE A 314 -28.57 12.12 -7.88
N CYS A 315 -28.06 11.18 -8.68
CA CYS A 315 -28.64 10.86 -9.99
C CYS A 315 -30.08 10.34 -9.86
N GLY A 316 -30.35 9.46 -8.91
CA GLY A 316 -31.68 8.89 -8.70
C GLY A 316 -32.73 9.93 -8.28
N GLU A 317 -32.38 10.86 -7.38
CA GLU A 317 -33.30 11.93 -6.96
C GLU A 317 -33.62 12.91 -8.12
N HIS A 318 -32.69 13.13 -9.06
CA HIS A 318 -32.89 14.04 -10.20
C HIS A 318 -33.52 13.37 -11.44
N LEU A 319 -33.45 12.04 -11.57
CA LEU A 319 -34.00 11.29 -12.71
C LEU A 319 -35.36 10.63 -12.41
N MET A 320 -35.66 10.29 -11.13
CA MET A 320 -36.92 9.62 -10.79
C MET A 320 -38.07 10.61 -10.66
N ASP A 321 -39.06 10.46 -11.55
CA ASP A 321 -40.16 11.42 -11.71
C ASP A 321 -41.49 11.02 -11.02
N GLN A 322 -41.58 9.90 -10.28
CA GLN A 322 -42.85 9.53 -9.63
C GLN A 322 -42.75 8.94 -8.20
N MET A 323 -43.51 9.59 -7.30
CA MET A 323 -44.25 9.07 -6.13
C MET A 323 -43.56 8.66 -4.82
N GLU A 324 -42.25 8.36 -4.75
CA GLU A 324 -41.62 8.03 -3.44
C GLU A 324 -40.24 8.67 -3.19
N ARG A 325 -40.13 10.00 -3.31
CA ARG A 325 -38.91 10.74 -2.91
C ARG A 325 -38.65 10.62 -1.39
N ASN A 326 -37.38 10.71 -0.98
CA ASN A 326 -36.90 10.73 0.43
C ASN A 326 -36.89 9.41 1.24
N ARG A 327 -37.13 8.22 0.66
CA ARG A 327 -36.94 6.95 1.39
C ARG A 327 -35.63 6.26 1.01
N PHE A 328 -34.70 6.18 1.96
CA PHE A 328 -33.43 5.44 1.81
C PHE A 328 -33.62 3.97 1.41
N SER A 329 -34.74 3.37 1.83
CA SER A 329 -35.10 1.98 1.51
C SER A 329 -35.21 1.69 0.01
N ILE A 330 -35.53 2.70 -0.81
CA ILE A 330 -35.65 2.56 -2.27
C ILE A 330 -34.26 2.43 -2.91
N TYR A 331 -33.29 3.18 -2.39
CA TYR A 331 -31.90 3.16 -2.84
C TYR A 331 -31.10 1.98 -2.31
N TRP A 332 -31.64 1.20 -1.38
CA TRP A 332 -30.96 0.04 -0.78
C TRP A 332 -30.49 -0.98 -1.81
N LYS A 333 -31.25 -1.17 -2.90
CA LYS A 333 -30.86 -2.07 -4.00
C LYS A 333 -29.63 -1.59 -4.77
N GLN A 334 -29.37 -0.28 -4.81
CA GLN A 334 -28.24 0.32 -5.52
C GLN A 334 -27.04 0.62 -4.59
N VAL A 335 -27.31 0.99 -3.34
CA VAL A 335 -26.28 1.28 -2.32
C VAL A 335 -25.78 0.01 -1.63
N GLY A 336 -26.65 -1.00 -1.45
CA GLY A 336 -26.31 -2.27 -0.81
C GLY A 336 -25.07 -2.95 -1.40
N PRO A 337 -24.93 -3.04 -2.73
CA PRO A 337 -23.74 -3.62 -3.33
C PRO A 337 -22.46 -2.78 -3.14
N ILE A 338 -22.55 -1.44 -3.08
CA ILE A 338 -21.40 -0.56 -2.75
C ILE A 338 -20.92 -0.84 -1.33
N VAL A 339 -21.85 -0.91 -0.37
CA VAL A 339 -21.53 -1.18 1.04
C VAL A 339 -20.94 -2.58 1.18
N PHE A 340 -21.49 -3.57 0.49
CA PHE A 340 -20.97 -4.94 0.50
C PHE A 340 -19.57 -5.02 -0.11
N GLY A 341 -19.34 -4.44 -1.28
CA GLY A 341 -18.01 -4.41 -1.90
C GLY A 341 -16.97 -3.68 -1.03
N SER A 342 -17.36 -2.55 -0.42
CA SER A 342 -16.49 -1.81 0.51
C SER A 342 -16.17 -2.64 1.76
N PHE A 343 -17.13 -3.42 2.27
CA PHE A 343 -16.91 -4.33 3.40
C PHE A 343 -15.97 -5.50 3.03
N CYS A 344 -16.09 -6.06 1.82
CA CYS A 344 -15.16 -7.07 1.31
C CYS A 344 -13.73 -6.52 1.20
N LEU A 345 -13.56 -5.30 0.68
CA LEU A 345 -12.26 -4.63 0.61
C LEU A 345 -11.70 -4.34 2.00
N PHE A 346 -12.53 -3.91 2.95
CA PHE A 346 -12.12 -3.71 4.34
C PHE A 346 -11.61 -5.01 4.98
N ILE A 347 -12.28 -6.15 4.78
CA ILE A 347 -11.81 -7.45 5.26
C ILE A 347 -10.47 -7.80 4.61
N PHE A 348 -10.33 -7.56 3.30
CA PHE A 348 -9.09 -7.81 2.58
C PHE A 348 -7.92 -6.99 3.18
N ASP A 349 -8.10 -5.68 3.37
CA ASP A 349 -7.08 -4.81 3.98
C ASP A 349 -6.73 -5.23 5.41
N MET A 350 -7.73 -5.64 6.21
CA MET A 350 -7.50 -6.16 7.56
C MET A 350 -6.73 -7.49 7.57
N CYS A 351 -6.96 -8.36 6.60
CA CYS A 351 -6.24 -9.63 6.46
C CYS A 351 -4.81 -9.43 5.96
N GLU A 352 -4.57 -8.49 5.04
CA GLU A 352 -3.25 -8.21 4.50
C GLU A 352 -2.45 -7.29 5.44
N ARG A 353 -2.84 -6.01 5.52
CA ARG A 353 -2.13 -4.97 6.29
C ARG A 353 -2.32 -5.11 7.79
N GLY A 354 -3.47 -5.63 8.24
CA GLY A 354 -3.70 -5.86 9.67
C GLY A 354 -2.79 -6.96 10.25
N VAL A 355 -2.49 -8.02 9.49
CA VAL A 355 -1.55 -9.07 9.92
C VAL A 355 -0.11 -8.59 9.81
N GLN A 356 0.20 -7.75 8.82
CA GLN A 356 1.53 -7.14 8.67
C GLN A 356 1.97 -6.32 9.88
N LEU A 357 1.04 -5.79 10.68
CA LEU A 357 1.35 -5.08 11.93
C LEU A 357 2.07 -5.96 12.96
N LYS A 358 1.81 -7.27 12.94
CA LYS A 358 2.46 -8.23 13.84
C LYS A 358 3.65 -8.92 13.17
N ASN A 359 3.53 -9.23 11.88
CA ASN A 359 4.61 -9.82 11.10
C ASN A 359 4.82 -9.00 9.82
N PRO A 360 5.85 -8.14 9.76
CA PRO A 360 6.07 -7.24 8.62
C PRO A 360 6.44 -7.99 7.33
N PHE A 361 6.80 -9.27 7.43
CA PHE A 361 7.12 -10.13 6.30
C PHE A 361 5.91 -10.94 5.79
N TYR A 362 4.75 -10.78 6.41
CA TYR A 362 3.55 -11.48 5.97
C TYR A 362 3.05 -10.97 4.61
N SER A 363 2.58 -11.91 3.78
CA SER A 363 1.85 -11.58 2.56
C SER A 363 0.77 -12.62 2.31
N ILE A 364 -0.46 -12.17 2.07
CA ILE A 364 -1.60 -13.06 1.79
C ILE A 364 -1.37 -13.88 0.51
N TRP A 365 -0.61 -13.33 -0.43
CA TRP A 365 -0.25 -13.94 -1.72
C TRP A 365 0.78 -15.07 -1.60
N ALA A 366 1.43 -15.24 -0.44
CA ALA A 366 2.40 -16.30 -0.23
C ALA A 366 1.74 -17.67 -0.02
N SER A 367 0.51 -17.71 0.49
CA SER A 367 -0.25 -18.94 0.75
C SER A 367 -1.27 -19.19 -0.36
N ASP A 368 -1.45 -20.46 -0.75
CA ASP A 368 -2.45 -20.85 -1.76
C ASP A 368 -3.87 -20.53 -1.28
N VAL A 369 -4.18 -20.90 -0.03
CA VAL A 369 -5.48 -20.62 0.59
C VAL A 369 -5.69 -19.10 0.74
N GLY A 370 -4.64 -18.38 1.14
CA GLY A 370 -4.70 -16.92 1.26
C GLY A 370 -4.98 -16.24 -0.08
N THR A 371 -4.30 -16.68 -1.13
CA THR A 371 -4.49 -16.18 -2.50
C THR A 371 -5.88 -16.47 -3.04
N GLU A 372 -6.43 -17.66 -2.80
CA GLU A 372 -7.80 -17.99 -3.21
C GLU A 372 -8.83 -17.14 -2.46
N LEU A 373 -8.67 -16.95 -1.15
CA LEU A 373 -9.53 -16.08 -0.35
C LEU A 373 -9.45 -14.62 -0.79
N ALA A 374 -8.25 -14.10 -1.04
CA ALA A 374 -8.04 -12.75 -1.56
C ALA A 374 -8.73 -12.55 -2.91
N LYS A 375 -8.52 -13.47 -3.85
CA LYS A 375 -9.18 -13.46 -5.16
C LYS A 375 -10.70 -13.52 -5.03
N LEU A 376 -11.22 -14.34 -4.11
CA LEU A 376 -12.66 -14.46 -3.85
C LEU A 376 -13.25 -13.15 -3.30
N LEU A 377 -12.60 -12.52 -2.31
CA LEU A 377 -13.02 -11.23 -1.77
C LEU A 377 -13.01 -10.12 -2.83
N LEU A 378 -11.97 -10.08 -3.66
CA LEU A 378 -11.88 -9.12 -4.77
C LEU A 378 -12.96 -9.38 -5.82
N ASN A 379 -13.15 -10.64 -6.23
CA ASN A 379 -14.19 -11.00 -7.21
C ASN A 379 -15.60 -10.68 -6.71
N HIS A 380 -15.88 -10.90 -5.42
CA HIS A 380 -17.16 -10.51 -4.82
C HIS A 380 -17.35 -8.99 -4.75
N CYS A 381 -16.27 -8.22 -4.57
CA CYS A 381 -16.34 -6.76 -4.70
C CYS A 381 -16.68 -6.33 -6.13
N PHE A 382 -16.03 -6.90 -7.15
CA PHE A 382 -16.28 -6.51 -8.55
C PHE A 382 -17.64 -6.97 -9.08
N THR A 383 -18.12 -8.15 -8.65
CA THR A 383 -19.43 -8.68 -9.06
C THR A 383 -20.60 -8.03 -8.33
N SER A 384 -20.35 -7.43 -7.15
CA SER A 384 -21.36 -6.64 -6.45
C SER A 384 -21.49 -5.24 -7.03
N LEU A 385 -20.46 -4.63 -7.61
CA LEU A 385 -20.66 -3.38 -8.35
C LEU A 385 -21.68 -3.62 -9.47
N PRO A 386 -22.78 -2.86 -9.54
CA PRO A 386 -23.70 -2.94 -10.67
C PRO A 386 -22.96 -2.43 -11.90
N LEU A 387 -22.26 -3.32 -12.61
CA LEU A 387 -22.02 -3.14 -14.03
C LEU A 387 -23.38 -2.88 -14.67
N PRO A 388 -23.50 -1.97 -15.63
CA PRO A 388 -24.75 -1.71 -16.32
C PRO A 388 -25.10 -2.95 -17.17
N HIS A 389 -25.63 -3.98 -16.54
CA HIS A 389 -26.36 -5.06 -17.19
C HIS A 389 -27.77 -4.55 -17.48
N SER A 390 -27.85 -3.67 -18.46
CA SER A 390 -28.99 -3.64 -19.37
C SER A 390 -28.49 -3.11 -20.72
N PRO A 391 -28.73 -3.83 -21.83
CA PRO A 391 -28.65 -3.20 -23.13
C PRO A 391 -29.68 -2.06 -23.10
N VAL A 392 -29.22 -0.85 -23.35
CA VAL A 392 -30.10 0.28 -23.57
C VAL A 392 -30.98 -0.08 -24.76
N GLN A 393 -32.22 -0.53 -24.51
CA GLN A 393 -33.27 -0.50 -25.52
C GLN A 393 -33.60 0.97 -25.78
N TRP A 394 -32.83 1.58 -26.68
CA TRP A 394 -33.27 2.73 -27.45
C TRP A 394 -34.38 2.24 -28.38
N GLU A 395 -35.58 2.08 -27.82
CA GLU A 395 -36.78 1.83 -28.61
C GLU A 395 -37.01 3.06 -29.51
N LYS A 396 -36.79 2.86 -30.80
CA LYS A 396 -37.14 3.79 -31.87
C LYS A 396 -38.60 4.22 -31.73
N LYS A 397 -38.85 5.45 -31.30
CA LYS A 397 -40.07 6.19 -31.64
C LYS A 397 -39.72 7.33 -32.58
N ILE A 398 -39.64 7.00 -33.86
CA ILE A 398 -39.80 7.97 -34.95
C ILE A 398 -41.23 7.74 -35.48
N PRO A 399 -42.17 8.67 -35.33
CA PRO A 399 -43.45 8.57 -36.00
C PRO A 399 -43.27 9.01 -37.46
N LEU A 400 -43.25 8.05 -38.37
CA LEU A 400 -43.51 8.31 -39.79
C LEU A 400 -45.02 8.46 -39.96
N ARG A 401 -45.47 9.72 -40.13
CA ARG A 401 -46.74 10.03 -40.80
C ARG A 401 -46.62 9.57 -42.25
N SER A 402 -47.54 8.71 -42.67
CA SER A 402 -48.03 8.64 -44.05
C SER A 402 -49.27 9.50 -44.18
#